data_AF-A0A7S3QFP7-F1
#
_entry.id   AF-A0A7S3QFP7-F1
#
_cell.length_a   1.000
_cell.length_b   1.000
_cell.length_c   1.000
_cell.angle_alpha   90.00
_cell.angle_beta   90.00
_cell.angle_gamma   90.00
#
_symmetry.space_group_name_H-M   'P 1'
#
loop_
_entity.id
_entity.type
_entity.pdbx_description
1 polymer ?
#
loop_
_entity_poly.entity_id
_entity_poly.type
_entity_poly.pdbx_seq_one_letter_code
_entity_poly.pdbx_strand_id
1 'polypeptide(L)'
;MNTDLRRSIFCIVMGSDDCQDAFEKLIRAGTLRGKSEREVVRVLVHCCGQEKVYNPYYSHLAKRLCSYQNKCKFTFQLALWDSFKQFEDMKARKAANLAKLLAHLIMNHQLNLNVLKVIDISPNDMSEASVIFLTIFFSSIFDSYEDPQDIVVLFRRGEKSQVQLQKEAAEIEKDDLYDGGDDRAALKENMSVFLIHYLEKSPKNVKKSTFRKNLKTAIKICETESHDFM
;
A
#
# COMPACT_ATOMS: atom_id res chain seq x y z
N MET A 1 -17.09 14.28 -6.97
CA MET A 1 -17.91 13.99 -5.77
C MET A 1 -19.38 14.15 -6.15
N ASN A 2 -19.95 13.19 -6.91
CA ASN A 2 -21.10 13.50 -7.80
C ASN A 2 -22.40 12.79 -7.43
N THR A 3 -22.45 12.05 -6.31
CA THR A 3 -23.65 11.33 -5.86
C THR A 3 -24.00 11.71 -4.43
N ASP A 4 -25.28 11.62 -4.07
CA ASP A 4 -25.75 11.93 -2.71
C ASP A 4 -25.13 11.03 -1.66
N LEU A 5 -24.88 9.77 -2.01
CA LEU A 5 -24.14 8.85 -1.17
C LEU A 5 -22.71 9.34 -0.87
N ARG A 6 -21.97 9.77 -1.90
CA ARG A 6 -20.60 10.30 -1.71
C ARG A 6 -20.60 11.58 -0.90
N ARG A 7 -21.58 12.46 -1.10
CA ARG A 7 -21.75 13.69 -0.31
C ARG A 7 -22.05 13.37 1.16
N SER A 8 -22.97 12.45 1.42
CA SER A 8 -23.30 12.00 2.78
C SER A 8 -22.09 11.42 3.50
N ILE A 9 -21.36 10.51 2.85
CA ILE A 9 -20.12 9.93 3.41
C ILE A 9 -19.09 11.02 3.69
N PHE A 10 -18.91 11.97 2.76
CA PHE A 10 -17.99 13.09 2.95
C PHE A 10 -18.37 13.94 4.17
N CYS A 11 -19.66 14.28 4.33
CA CYS A 11 -20.13 15.03 5.49
C CYS A 11 -19.88 14.28 6.80
N ILE A 12 -20.04 12.95 6.81
CA ILE A 12 -19.71 12.13 7.98
C ILE A 12 -18.21 12.17 8.26
N VAL A 13 -17.37 11.91 7.25
CA VAL A 13 -15.92 11.82 7.42
C VAL A 13 -15.30 13.16 7.80
N MET A 14 -15.79 14.28 7.27
CA MET A 14 -15.26 15.62 7.57
C MET A 14 -15.91 16.29 8.78
N GLY A 15 -17.14 15.88 9.14
CA GLY A 15 -17.89 16.41 10.29
C GLY A 15 -17.75 15.56 11.55
N SER A 16 -16.73 14.71 11.61
CA SER A 16 -16.42 13.87 12.77
C SER A 16 -15.23 14.42 13.53
N ASP A 17 -15.31 14.32 14.85
CA ASP A 17 -14.28 14.86 15.75
C ASP A 17 -13.03 13.96 15.77
N ASP A 18 -13.25 12.64 15.72
CA ASP A 18 -12.18 11.65 15.67
C ASP A 18 -12.54 10.44 14.79
N CYS A 19 -11.58 9.51 14.63
CA CYS A 19 -11.74 8.35 13.77
C CYS A 19 -12.76 7.32 14.31
N GLN A 20 -13.01 7.30 15.62
CA GLN A 20 -13.95 6.37 16.24
C GLN A 20 -15.39 6.88 16.06
N ASP A 21 -15.63 8.18 16.26
CA ASP A 21 -16.89 8.85 15.97
C ASP A 21 -17.26 8.73 14.48
N ALA A 22 -16.30 8.97 13.58
CA ALA A 22 -16.50 8.77 12.14
C ALA A 22 -16.93 7.34 11.82
N PHE A 23 -16.26 6.36 12.41
CA PHE A 23 -16.57 4.95 12.22
C PHE A 23 -17.98 4.59 12.73
N GLU A 24 -18.37 5.07 13.91
CA GLU A 24 -19.71 4.86 14.48
C GLU A 24 -20.80 5.51 13.64
N LYS A 25 -20.58 6.74 13.18
CA LYS A 25 -21.51 7.44 12.27
C LYS A 25 -21.67 6.69 10.95
N LEU A 26 -20.60 6.14 10.38
CA LEU A 26 -20.64 5.32 9.15
C LEU A 26 -21.40 4.00 9.37
N ILE A 27 -21.27 3.37 10.53
CA ILE A 27 -22.07 2.18 10.89
C ILE A 27 -23.54 2.55 11.02
N ARG A 28 -23.86 3.60 11.78
CA ARG A 28 -25.23 4.04 12.05
C ARG A 28 -25.95 4.47 10.77
N ALA A 29 -25.23 5.08 9.83
CA ALA A 29 -25.75 5.45 8.51
C ALA A 29 -25.96 4.25 7.56
N GLY A 30 -25.55 3.03 7.94
CA GLY A 30 -25.68 1.84 7.11
C GLY A 30 -24.81 1.85 5.84
N THR A 31 -23.81 2.74 5.76
CA THR A 31 -22.97 2.93 4.55
C THR A 31 -21.87 1.88 4.41
N LEU A 32 -21.72 0.99 5.39
CA LEU A 32 -20.76 -0.11 5.36
C LEU A 32 -21.42 -1.42 4.88
N ARG A 33 -22.25 -1.39 3.84
CA ARG A 33 -22.88 -2.62 3.31
C ARG A 33 -22.92 -2.62 1.79
N GLY A 34 -22.39 -3.68 1.17
CA GLY A 34 -22.54 -3.91 -0.27
C GLY A 34 -21.83 -2.85 -1.11
N LYS A 35 -22.57 -2.15 -1.98
CA LYS A 35 -21.99 -1.16 -2.91
C LYS A 35 -21.55 0.12 -2.18
N SER A 36 -22.19 0.51 -1.08
CA SER A 36 -21.87 1.75 -0.36
C SER A 36 -20.52 1.68 0.37
N GLU A 37 -20.14 0.50 0.86
CA GLU A 37 -18.83 0.24 1.48
C GLU A 37 -17.69 0.67 0.55
N ARG A 38 -17.83 0.34 -0.75
CA ARG A 38 -16.82 0.69 -1.75
C ARG A 38 -16.67 2.20 -1.93
N GLU A 39 -17.79 2.91 -1.82
CA GLU A 39 -17.82 4.36 -1.92
C GLU A 39 -17.22 5.01 -0.67
N VAL A 40 -17.37 4.41 0.52
CA VAL A 40 -16.71 4.89 1.75
C VAL A 40 -15.21 4.90 1.58
N VAL A 41 -14.64 3.78 1.12
CA VAL A 41 -13.19 3.66 0.87
C VAL A 41 -12.72 4.68 -0.17
N ARG A 42 -13.44 4.81 -1.29
CA ARG A 42 -13.10 5.76 -2.37
C ARG A 42 -13.14 7.21 -1.90
N VAL A 43 -14.15 7.59 -1.12
CA VAL A 43 -14.24 8.94 -0.54
C VAL A 43 -13.11 9.18 0.46
N LEU A 44 -12.78 8.20 1.30
CA LEU A 44 -11.68 8.31 2.26
C LEU A 44 -10.33 8.53 1.56
N VAL A 45 -10.00 7.71 0.55
CA VAL A 45 -8.77 7.86 -0.24
C VAL A 45 -8.74 9.21 -0.95
N HIS A 46 -9.88 9.64 -1.51
CA HIS A 46 -9.99 10.95 -2.15
C HIS A 46 -9.71 12.09 -1.17
N CYS A 47 -10.35 12.09 0.00
CA CYS A 47 -10.17 13.14 1.01
C CYS A 47 -8.72 13.19 1.51
N CYS A 48 -8.15 12.03 1.87
CA CYS A 48 -6.75 11.92 2.28
C CYS A 48 -5.80 12.51 1.21
N GLY A 49 -6.09 12.28 -0.07
CA GLY A 49 -5.29 12.82 -1.17
C GLY A 49 -5.45 14.33 -1.39
N GLN A 50 -6.57 14.93 -0.98
CA GLN A 50 -6.82 16.37 -1.13
C GLN A 50 -6.29 17.22 0.03
N GLU A 51 -5.99 16.58 1.17
CA GLU A 51 -5.46 17.27 2.34
C GLU A 51 -4.19 18.09 2.05
N LYS A 52 -4.06 19.24 2.73
CA LYS A 52 -2.87 20.09 2.61
C LYS A 52 -1.64 19.42 3.21
N VAL A 53 -1.83 18.76 4.35
CA VAL A 53 -0.82 17.99 5.08
C VAL A 53 -1.46 16.66 5.44
N TYR A 54 -0.70 15.57 5.30
CA TYR A 54 -1.19 14.25 5.69
C TYR A 54 -1.75 14.26 7.12
N ASN A 55 -3.01 13.86 7.24
CA ASN A 55 -3.71 13.73 8.51
C ASN A 55 -3.82 12.23 8.90
N PRO A 56 -3.20 11.78 10.01
CA PRO A 56 -3.26 10.39 10.48
C PRO A 56 -4.68 9.87 10.71
N TYR A 57 -5.65 10.75 10.97
CA TYR A 57 -7.07 10.43 11.09
C TYR A 57 -7.56 9.44 10.01
N TYR A 58 -7.22 9.70 8.73
CA TYR A 58 -7.65 8.86 7.61
C TYR A 58 -7.08 7.45 7.69
N SER A 59 -5.86 7.29 8.21
CA SER A 59 -5.20 5.99 8.28
C SER A 59 -5.71 5.15 9.44
N HIS A 60 -6.01 5.77 10.58
CA HIS A 60 -6.69 5.11 11.69
C HIS A 60 -8.11 4.68 11.30
N LEU A 61 -8.88 5.55 10.63
CA LEU A 61 -10.20 5.20 10.13
C LEU A 61 -10.13 4.07 9.10
N ALA A 62 -9.19 4.13 8.15
CA ALA A 62 -8.98 3.06 7.17
C ALA A 62 -8.63 1.73 7.83
N LYS A 63 -7.75 1.72 8.85
CA LYS A 63 -7.44 0.52 9.65
C LYS A 63 -8.69 -0.05 10.31
N ARG A 64 -9.53 0.81 10.91
CA ARG A 64 -10.77 0.40 11.58
C ARG A 64 -11.76 -0.23 10.60
N LEU A 65 -11.92 0.37 9.43
CA LEU A 65 -12.77 -0.14 8.34
C LEU A 65 -12.31 -1.52 7.84
N CYS A 66 -10.99 -1.70 7.62
CA CYS A 66 -10.42 -2.98 7.22
C CYS A 66 -10.56 -4.07 8.28
N SER A 67 -10.52 -3.68 9.56
CA SER A 67 -10.70 -4.62 10.69
C SER A 67 -12.16 -5.02 10.87
N TYR A 68 -13.10 -4.12 10.53
CA TYR A 68 -14.54 -4.41 10.59
C TYR A 68 -15.00 -5.25 9.40
N GLN A 69 -14.52 -4.94 8.19
CA GLN A 69 -14.85 -5.66 6.97
C GLN A 69 -13.62 -5.97 6.14
N ASN A 70 -13.32 -7.27 6.00
CA ASN A 70 -12.18 -7.71 5.20
C ASN A 70 -12.29 -7.31 3.72
N LYS A 71 -13.52 -7.11 3.20
CA LYS A 71 -13.76 -6.64 1.81
C LYS A 71 -13.25 -5.22 1.57
N CYS A 72 -13.14 -4.39 2.62
CA CYS A 72 -12.52 -3.07 2.53
C CYS A 72 -11.07 -3.16 2.05
N LYS A 73 -10.32 -4.20 2.45
CA LYS A 73 -8.90 -4.38 2.07
C LYS A 73 -8.75 -4.43 0.55
N PHE A 74 -9.54 -5.28 -0.10
CA PHE A 74 -9.55 -5.38 -1.56
C PHE A 74 -9.99 -4.06 -2.22
N THR A 75 -10.98 -3.39 -1.65
CA THR A 75 -11.44 -2.09 -2.16
C THR A 75 -10.36 -1.01 -2.04
N PHE A 76 -9.60 -0.97 -0.95
CA PHE A 76 -8.47 -0.05 -0.77
C PHE A 76 -7.39 -0.30 -1.83
N GLN A 77 -7.06 -1.56 -2.08
CA GLN A 77 -6.13 -1.93 -3.16
C GLN A 77 -6.61 -1.40 -4.51
N LEU A 78 -7.88 -1.63 -4.88
CA LEU A 78 -8.44 -1.09 -6.13
C LEU A 78 -8.41 0.44 -6.17
N ALA A 79 -8.81 1.12 -5.09
CA ALA A 79 -8.82 2.58 -5.04
C ALA A 79 -7.42 3.21 -5.15
N LEU A 80 -6.40 2.53 -4.60
CA LEU A 80 -5.00 2.92 -4.74
C LEU A 80 -4.48 2.65 -6.15
N TRP A 81 -4.82 1.52 -6.76
CA TRP A 81 -4.48 1.23 -8.16
C TRP A 81 -5.08 2.26 -9.13
N ASP A 82 -6.34 2.63 -8.92
CA ASP A 82 -6.98 3.71 -9.67
C ASP A 82 -6.25 5.05 -9.48
N SER A 83 -5.63 5.27 -8.33
CA SER A 83 -4.80 6.45 -8.07
C SER A 83 -3.43 6.36 -8.76
N PHE A 84 -2.79 5.19 -8.77
CA PHE A 84 -1.47 4.98 -9.39
C PHE A 84 -1.51 5.18 -10.90
N LYS A 85 -2.60 4.77 -11.56
CA LYS A 85 -2.86 5.05 -12.98
C LYS A 85 -2.89 6.53 -13.33
N GLN A 86 -3.01 7.42 -12.34
CA GLN A 86 -3.05 8.87 -12.52
C GLN A 86 -1.73 9.54 -12.12
N PHE A 87 -0.63 8.80 -11.93
CA PHE A 87 0.62 9.38 -11.43
C PHE A 87 1.17 10.49 -12.33
N GLU A 88 1.08 10.35 -13.66
CA GLU A 88 1.52 11.38 -14.61
C GLU A 88 0.93 12.76 -14.32
N ASP A 89 -0.35 12.82 -13.96
CA ASP A 89 -1.07 14.08 -13.66
C ASP A 89 -1.22 14.34 -12.15
N MET A 90 -0.62 13.49 -11.30
CA MET A 90 -0.83 13.57 -9.86
C MET A 90 0.06 14.63 -9.22
N LYS A 91 -0.54 15.55 -8.47
CA LYS A 91 0.20 16.49 -7.63
C LYS A 91 1.06 15.75 -6.60
N ALA A 92 2.33 16.15 -6.47
CA ALA A 92 3.28 15.66 -5.47
C ALA A 92 2.70 15.51 -4.05
N ARG A 93 1.91 16.50 -3.60
CA ARG A 93 1.22 16.47 -2.30
C ARG A 93 0.24 15.30 -2.17
N LYS A 94 -0.55 15.03 -3.20
CA LYS A 94 -1.50 13.90 -3.21
C LYS A 94 -0.72 12.58 -3.14
N ALA A 95 0.35 12.44 -3.93
CA ALA A 95 1.23 11.28 -3.89
C ALA A 95 1.82 11.06 -2.48
N ALA A 96 2.34 12.11 -1.85
CA ALA A 96 2.89 12.06 -0.49
C ALA A 96 1.87 11.60 0.55
N ASN A 97 0.64 12.12 0.51
CA ASN A 97 -0.40 11.72 1.47
C ASN A 97 -0.83 10.27 1.27
N LEU A 98 -1.01 9.83 0.02
CA LEU A 98 -1.39 8.46 -0.30
C LEU A 98 -0.27 7.46 0.05
N ALA A 99 1.00 7.85 -0.09
CA ALA A 99 2.14 7.05 0.31
C ALA A 99 2.13 6.75 1.82
N LYS A 100 1.88 7.78 2.64
CA LYS A 100 1.77 7.63 4.10
C LYS A 100 0.56 6.79 4.51
N LEU A 101 -0.58 6.96 3.84
CA LEU A 101 -1.77 6.13 4.05
C LEU A 101 -1.48 4.65 3.77
N LEU A 102 -0.87 4.33 2.63
CA LEU A 102 -0.53 2.95 2.27
C LEU A 102 0.51 2.37 3.23
N ALA A 103 1.56 3.13 3.58
CA ALA A 103 2.56 2.71 4.55
C ALA A 103 1.90 2.33 5.88
N HIS A 104 0.98 3.16 6.41
CA HIS A 104 0.26 2.85 7.63
C HIS A 104 -0.57 1.56 7.53
N LEU A 105 -1.30 1.36 6.42
CA LEU A 105 -2.11 0.15 6.21
C LEU A 105 -1.26 -1.12 6.10
N ILE A 106 -0.08 -1.03 5.48
CA ILE A 106 0.87 -2.14 5.39
C ILE A 106 1.50 -2.41 6.75
N MET A 107 1.98 -1.40 7.48
CA MET A 107 2.56 -1.63 8.82
C MET A 107 1.54 -2.23 9.81
N ASN A 108 0.25 -1.94 9.64
CA ASN A 108 -0.83 -2.48 10.46
C ASN A 108 -1.46 -3.78 9.91
N HIS A 109 -0.79 -4.49 9.00
CA HIS A 109 -1.22 -5.77 8.44
C HIS A 109 -2.59 -5.76 7.73
N GLN A 110 -3.04 -4.60 7.25
CA GLN A 110 -4.31 -4.47 6.52
C GLN A 110 -4.13 -4.72 5.02
N LEU A 111 -2.96 -4.41 4.47
CA LEU A 111 -2.56 -4.65 3.08
C LEU A 111 -1.16 -5.27 3.02
N ASN A 112 -0.73 -5.77 1.86
CA ASN A 112 0.63 -6.26 1.63
C ASN A 112 1.30 -5.49 0.47
N LEU A 113 2.57 -5.79 0.20
CA LEU A 113 3.34 -5.09 -0.84
C LEU A 113 2.84 -5.38 -2.27
N ASN A 114 1.96 -6.37 -2.48
CA ASN A 114 1.41 -6.66 -3.82
C ASN A 114 0.56 -5.51 -4.36
N VAL A 115 0.17 -4.55 -3.53
CA VAL A 115 -0.49 -3.32 -3.98
C VAL A 115 0.43 -2.51 -4.90
N LEU A 116 1.76 -2.62 -4.77
CA LEU A 116 2.71 -1.87 -5.59
C LEU A 116 2.94 -2.47 -6.98
N LYS A 117 2.45 -3.68 -7.27
CA LYS A 117 2.78 -4.41 -8.52
C LYS A 117 2.34 -3.72 -9.81
N VAL A 118 1.40 -2.79 -9.72
CA VAL A 118 0.87 -2.05 -10.87
C VAL A 118 1.65 -0.74 -11.13
N ILE A 119 2.63 -0.42 -10.29
CA ILE A 119 3.50 0.73 -10.50
C ILE A 119 4.64 0.28 -11.39
N ASP A 120 4.76 0.91 -12.55
CA ASP A 120 5.90 0.74 -13.43
C ASP A 120 7.12 1.44 -12.80
N ILE A 121 8.21 0.69 -12.63
CA ILE A 121 9.45 1.18 -12.05
C ILE A 121 10.54 1.05 -13.10
N SER A 122 10.67 2.10 -13.90
CA SER A 122 11.70 2.23 -14.92
C SER A 122 12.62 3.40 -14.53
N PRO A 123 13.87 3.19 -14.09
CA PRO A 123 14.72 4.23 -13.48
C PRO A 123 14.82 5.58 -14.21
N ASN A 124 14.62 5.58 -15.53
CA ASN A 124 14.70 6.78 -16.37
C ASN A 124 13.34 7.30 -16.87
N ASP A 125 12.25 6.60 -16.55
CA ASP A 125 10.90 6.86 -17.09
C ASP A 125 9.84 6.74 -15.98
N MET A 126 10.08 7.43 -14.86
CA MET A 126 9.11 7.55 -13.77
C MET A 126 8.64 9.00 -13.66
N SER A 127 7.34 9.21 -13.55
CA SER A 127 6.78 10.52 -13.18
C SER A 127 7.25 10.98 -11.82
N GLU A 128 7.34 12.30 -11.63
CA GLU A 128 7.70 12.92 -10.35
C GLU A 128 6.82 12.41 -9.19
N ALA A 129 5.53 12.23 -9.44
CA ALA A 129 4.58 11.76 -8.44
C ALA A 129 4.85 10.32 -7.98
N SER A 130 5.24 9.43 -8.90
CA SER A 130 5.54 8.03 -8.57
C SER A 130 6.83 7.91 -7.76
N VAL A 131 7.86 8.68 -8.12
CA VAL A 131 9.11 8.80 -7.35
C VAL A 131 8.82 9.32 -5.93
N ILE A 132 8.08 10.43 -5.81
CA ILE A 132 7.71 11.00 -4.52
C ILE A 132 6.90 10.00 -3.68
N PHE A 133 5.93 9.32 -4.31
CA PHE A 133 5.11 8.31 -3.66
C PHE A 133 5.97 7.22 -3.06
N LEU A 134 6.80 6.56 -3.86
CA LEU A 134 7.62 5.43 -3.44
C LEU A 134 8.70 5.86 -2.43
N THR A 135 9.34 7.02 -2.63
CA THR A 135 10.33 7.55 -1.68
C THR A 135 9.71 7.77 -0.31
N ILE A 136 8.54 8.41 -0.23
CA ILE A 136 7.85 8.66 1.04
C ILE A 136 7.32 7.37 1.64
N PHE A 137 6.80 6.46 0.82
CA PHE A 137 6.27 5.17 1.25
C PHE A 137 7.33 4.33 1.95
N PHE A 138 8.46 4.05 1.28
CA PHE A 138 9.54 3.25 1.85
C PHE A 138 10.22 3.96 3.01
N SER A 139 10.41 5.29 2.93
CA SER A 139 10.97 6.03 4.05
C SER A 139 10.09 5.95 5.29
N SER A 140 8.77 6.04 5.13
CA SER A 140 7.84 5.91 6.26
C SER A 140 7.93 4.53 6.91
N ILE A 141 8.11 3.46 6.12
CA ILE A 141 8.30 2.11 6.65
C ILE A 141 9.65 2.01 7.37
N PHE A 142 10.74 2.41 6.74
CA PHE A 142 12.09 2.26 7.31
C PHE A 142 12.34 3.13 8.54
N ASP A 143 11.67 4.28 8.64
CA ASP A 143 11.74 5.13 9.84
C ASP A 143 10.88 4.59 10.99
N SER A 144 9.89 3.72 10.72
CA SER A 144 8.95 3.22 11.74
C SER A 144 9.41 1.93 12.43
N TYR A 145 10.39 1.22 11.87
CA TYR A 145 10.90 -0.03 12.44
C TYR A 145 12.31 0.15 13.00
N GLU A 146 12.51 -0.23 14.26
CA GLU A 146 13.83 -0.24 14.89
C GLU A 146 14.62 -1.51 14.57
N ASP A 147 13.91 -2.66 14.53
CA ASP A 147 14.50 -3.96 14.23
C ASP A 147 14.36 -4.29 12.74
N PRO A 148 15.48 -4.56 12.02
CA PRO A 148 15.44 -5.03 10.64
C PRO A 148 14.65 -6.34 10.43
N GLN A 149 14.44 -7.15 11.47
CA GLN A 149 13.60 -8.36 11.37
C GLN A 149 12.15 -8.04 11.01
N ASP A 150 11.62 -6.90 11.47
CA ASP A 150 10.26 -6.49 11.11
C ASP A 150 10.15 -6.17 9.61
N ILE A 151 11.23 -5.66 9.00
CA ILE A 151 11.33 -5.47 7.56
C ILE A 151 11.30 -6.81 6.83
N VAL A 152 12.00 -7.82 7.33
CA VAL A 152 11.95 -9.18 6.77
C VAL A 152 10.53 -9.72 6.78
N VAL A 153 9.85 -9.65 7.93
CA VAL A 153 8.47 -10.12 8.08
C VAL A 153 7.53 -9.35 7.15
N LEU A 154 7.66 -8.02 7.07
CA LEU A 154 6.82 -7.18 6.22
C LEU A 154 7.02 -7.48 4.73
N PHE A 155 8.27 -7.62 4.28
CA PHE A 155 8.59 -7.86 2.87
C PHE A 155 8.21 -9.26 2.41
N ARG A 156 8.30 -10.27 3.29
CA ARG A 156 7.85 -11.64 2.99
C ARG A 156 6.34 -11.83 3.12
N ARG A 157 5.62 -10.87 3.71
CA ARG A 157 4.18 -11.00 3.94
C ARG A 157 3.40 -11.06 2.63
N GLY A 158 2.68 -12.16 2.43
CA GLY A 158 1.90 -12.43 1.21
C GLY A 158 2.65 -13.30 0.20
N GLU A 159 3.86 -13.77 0.52
CA GLU A 159 4.47 -14.89 -0.19
C GLU A 159 3.64 -16.15 0.06
N LYS A 160 3.29 -16.85 -1.02
CA LYS A 160 2.62 -18.14 -0.95
C LYS A 160 3.60 -19.16 -0.38
N SER A 161 3.13 -20.04 0.51
CA SER A 161 3.96 -21.16 0.96
C SER A 161 4.20 -22.15 -0.19
N GLN A 162 5.31 -22.90 -0.16
CA GLN A 162 5.57 -23.95 -1.17
C GLN A 162 4.39 -24.93 -1.31
N VAL A 163 3.71 -25.23 -0.20
CA VAL A 163 2.50 -26.08 -0.19
C VAL A 163 1.33 -25.42 -0.94
N GLN A 164 1.16 -24.10 -0.86
CA GLN A 164 0.12 -23.36 -1.59
C GLN A 164 0.44 -23.29 -3.09
N LEU A 165 1.71 -23.05 -3.44
CA LEU A 165 2.17 -23.05 -4.82
C LEU A 165 1.99 -24.43 -5.46
N GLN A 166 2.32 -25.51 -4.74
CA GLN A 166 2.13 -26.89 -5.20
C GLN A 166 0.65 -27.28 -5.34
N LYS A 167 -0.21 -26.83 -4.42
CA LYS A 167 -1.66 -27.08 -4.50
C LYS A 167 -2.32 -26.34 -5.65
N GLU A 168 -2.00 -25.06 -5.85
CA GLU A 168 -2.49 -24.34 -7.03
C GLU A 168 -1.94 -24.95 -8.32
N ALA A 169 -0.65 -25.30 -8.40
CA ALA A 169 -0.09 -25.98 -9.57
C ALA A 169 -0.80 -27.31 -9.88
N ALA A 170 -1.22 -28.06 -8.85
CA ALA A 170 -2.00 -29.30 -9.01
C ALA A 170 -3.48 -29.07 -9.36
N GLU A 171 -4.06 -27.91 -9.01
CA GLU A 171 -5.43 -27.53 -9.38
C GLU A 171 -5.51 -26.89 -10.78
N ILE A 172 -4.39 -26.39 -11.32
CA ILE A 172 -4.29 -25.66 -12.60
C ILE A 172 -4.15 -26.58 -13.83
N GLU A 173 -3.89 -27.89 -13.68
CA GLU A 173 -3.82 -28.85 -14.81
C GLU A 173 -5.16 -29.07 -15.56
N LYS A 174 -6.20 -28.26 -15.33
CA LYS A 174 -7.53 -28.40 -15.97
C LYS A 174 -8.10 -27.18 -16.71
N ASP A 175 -7.49 -26.00 -16.66
CA ASP A 175 -7.93 -24.87 -17.47
C ASP A 175 -6.71 -24.05 -17.93
N ASP A 176 -6.56 -23.93 -19.25
CA ASP A 176 -5.47 -23.23 -19.91
C ASP A 176 -5.39 -21.74 -19.49
N LEU A 177 -4.13 -21.29 -19.35
CA LEU A 177 -3.65 -19.90 -19.30
C LEU A 177 -3.81 -19.12 -17.97
N TYR A 178 -2.84 -19.29 -17.06
CA TYR A 178 -2.53 -18.25 -16.07
C TYR A 178 -1.04 -18.13 -15.75
N ASP A 179 -0.48 -16.96 -16.07
CA ASP A 179 0.88 -16.48 -15.78
C ASP A 179 0.99 -15.97 -14.32
N GLY A 180 0.69 -16.85 -13.36
CA GLY A 180 0.59 -16.49 -11.94
C GLY A 180 1.91 -16.57 -11.15
N GLY A 181 2.99 -17.02 -11.79
CA GLY A 181 4.30 -17.22 -11.19
C GLY A 181 5.23 -16.00 -11.23
N ASP A 182 5.02 -15.09 -12.20
CA ASP A 182 5.96 -14.01 -12.53
C ASP A 182 5.75 -12.73 -11.69
N ASP A 183 4.49 -12.41 -11.35
CA ASP A 183 4.08 -11.16 -10.69
C ASP A 183 4.87 -10.79 -9.42
N ARG A 184 5.29 -11.79 -8.63
CA ARG A 184 5.95 -11.55 -7.33
C ARG A 184 7.46 -11.37 -7.48
N ALA A 185 8.08 -12.09 -8.41
CA ALA A 185 9.50 -11.94 -8.73
C ALA A 185 9.73 -10.56 -9.37
N ALA A 186 8.92 -10.23 -10.38
CA ALA A 186 8.91 -8.91 -11.01
C ALA A 186 8.69 -7.77 -9.99
N LEU A 187 7.77 -7.95 -9.04
CA LEU A 187 7.59 -6.97 -7.96
C LEU A 187 8.84 -6.82 -7.08
N LYS A 188 9.52 -7.91 -6.72
CA LYS A 188 10.77 -7.84 -5.94
C LYS A 188 11.86 -7.12 -6.72
N GLU A 189 12.02 -7.42 -8.01
CA GLU A 189 12.97 -6.76 -8.90
C GLU A 189 12.69 -5.26 -8.98
N ASN A 190 11.44 -4.87 -9.28
CA ASN A 190 11.01 -3.47 -9.35
C ASN A 190 11.30 -2.73 -8.04
N MET A 191 10.98 -3.35 -6.89
CA MET A 191 11.33 -2.76 -5.59
C MET A 191 12.85 -2.62 -5.42
N SER A 192 13.63 -3.65 -5.74
CA SER A 192 15.10 -3.60 -5.65
C SER A 192 15.68 -2.44 -6.47
N VAL A 193 15.27 -2.35 -7.73
CA VAL A 193 15.66 -1.30 -8.67
C VAL A 193 15.40 0.08 -8.07
N PHE A 194 14.20 0.31 -7.52
CA PHE A 194 13.86 1.58 -6.89
C PHE A 194 14.73 1.87 -5.65
N LEU A 195 14.86 0.89 -4.74
CA LEU A 195 15.61 1.05 -3.49
C LEU A 195 17.08 1.42 -3.77
N ILE A 196 17.70 0.77 -4.75
CA ILE A 196 19.09 1.01 -5.16
C ILE A 196 19.23 2.37 -5.85
N HIS A 197 18.41 2.65 -6.87
CA HIS A 197 18.59 3.88 -7.67
C HIS A 197 18.22 5.17 -6.93
N TYR A 198 17.19 5.11 -6.08
CA TYR A 198 16.60 6.30 -5.45
C TYR A 198 16.92 6.41 -3.96
N LEU A 199 16.78 5.33 -3.17
CA LEU A 199 16.93 5.44 -1.71
C LEU A 199 18.36 5.31 -1.22
N GLU A 200 19.28 4.69 -1.96
CA GLU A 200 20.70 4.73 -1.58
C GLU A 200 21.27 6.15 -1.60
N LYS A 201 20.76 7.00 -2.49
CA LYS A 201 21.12 8.43 -2.60
C LYS A 201 20.37 9.31 -1.60
N SER A 202 19.46 8.74 -0.81
CA SER A 202 18.67 9.49 0.16
C SER A 202 19.56 10.12 1.25
N PRO A 203 19.29 11.37 1.67
CA PRO A 203 20.01 11.99 2.79
C PRO A 203 19.84 11.22 4.11
N LYS A 204 18.82 10.37 4.23
CA LYS A 204 18.59 9.50 5.39
C LYS A 204 19.52 8.28 5.43
N ASN A 205 20.20 7.95 4.34
CA ASN A 205 21.12 6.81 4.22
C ASN A 205 22.50 7.09 4.85
N VAL A 206 22.50 7.51 6.12
CA VAL A 206 23.72 7.81 6.88
C VAL A 206 24.35 6.52 7.43
N LYS A 207 25.68 6.48 7.53
CA LYS A 207 26.38 5.34 8.16
C LYS A 207 25.81 5.08 9.56
N LYS A 208 25.53 3.80 9.85
CA LYS A 208 24.96 3.29 11.12
C LYS A 208 23.51 3.73 11.44
N SER A 209 22.81 4.45 10.56
CA SER A 209 21.40 4.78 10.79
C SER A 209 20.51 3.55 10.73
N THR A 210 19.41 3.55 11.50
CA THR A 210 18.36 2.52 11.44
C THR A 210 17.77 2.43 10.03
N PHE A 211 17.52 3.58 9.40
CA PHE A 211 17.09 3.67 8.00
C PHE A 211 18.02 2.88 7.07
N ARG A 212 19.34 3.04 7.20
CA ARG A 212 20.31 2.33 6.36
C ARG A 212 20.30 0.83 6.61
N LYS A 213 20.13 0.38 7.87
CA LYS A 213 20.01 -1.05 8.19
C LYS A 213 18.76 -1.64 7.53
N ASN A 214 17.63 -0.96 7.65
CA ASN A 214 16.35 -1.37 7.07
C ASN A 214 16.38 -1.38 5.54
N LEU A 215 16.96 -0.34 4.91
CA LEU A 215 17.17 -0.27 3.46
C LEU A 215 18.00 -1.44 2.95
N LYS A 216 19.15 -1.72 3.59
CA LYS A 216 20.01 -2.84 3.20
C LYS A 216 19.32 -4.20 3.34
N THR A 217 18.55 -4.38 4.42
CA THR A 217 17.76 -5.59 4.62
C THR A 217 16.70 -5.75 3.54
N ALA A 218 15.98 -4.68 3.20
CA ALA A 218 14.99 -4.69 2.11
C ALA A 218 15.61 -5.04 0.75
N ILE A 219 16.74 -4.40 0.38
CA ILE A 219 17.48 -4.71 -0.86
C ILE A 219 17.86 -6.19 -0.89
N LYS A 220 18.48 -6.70 0.19
CA LYS A 220 18.88 -8.11 0.28
C LYS A 220 17.70 -9.07 0.06
N ILE A 221 16.54 -8.80 0.66
CA ILE A 221 15.34 -9.65 0.50
C ILE A 221 14.82 -9.63 -0.93
N CYS A 222 14.88 -8.48 -1.59
CA CYS A 222 14.44 -8.33 -2.97
C CYS A 222 15.40 -9.00 -3.97
N GLU A 223 16.70 -9.02 -3.69
CA GLU A 223 17.73 -9.65 -4.54
C GLU A 223 17.88 -11.15 -4.32
N THR A 224 17.60 -11.67 -3.12
CA THR A 224 17.60 -13.13 -2.91
C THR A 224 16.43 -13.76 -3.64
N GLU A 225 16.72 -14.47 -4.73
CA GLU A 225 15.81 -15.43 -5.33
C GLU A 225 15.33 -16.43 -4.27
N SER A 226 14.12 -16.94 -4.46
CA SER A 226 13.44 -17.89 -3.56
C SER A 226 14.11 -19.28 -3.48
N HIS A 227 15.43 -19.36 -3.67
CA HIS A 227 16.22 -20.60 -3.79
C HIS A 227 17.11 -20.92 -2.59
N ASP A 228 17.30 -20.02 -1.62
CA ASP A 228 18.13 -20.31 -0.44
C ASP A 228 17.33 -20.93 0.71
N PHE A 229 16.70 -22.09 0.50
CA PHE A 229 16.41 -23.09 1.53
C PHE A 229 16.16 -24.44 0.85
N MET A 230 17.26 -25.10 0.48
CA MET A 230 17.33 -26.53 0.20
C MET A 230 17.88 -27.24 1.43
#